data_AF-A0AAU7MQI6-F1
#
_entry.id   AF-A0AAU7MQI6-F1
#
_cell.length_a   1.000
_cell.length_b   1.000
_cell.length_c   1.000
_cell.angle_alpha   90.00
_cell.angle_beta   90.00
_cell.angle_gamma   90.00
#
_symmetry.space_group_name_H-M   'P 1'
#
loop_
_entity.id
_entity.type
_entity.pdbx_description
1 polymer ?
#
loop_
_entity_poly.entity_id
_entity_poly.type
_entity_poly.pdbx_seq_one_letter_code
_entity_poly.pdbx_strand_id
1 'polypeptide(L)'
;MNKGGAPIRFKHRVAVYGTLKRGRNNSHILRGERFVGTDWMPKLSLYHLGPYPGAVEEPSTGVRVEIYEVNDSTLKILDELEDFFPERPQSSLYIRRTMDTRHGPAWVYLYNRPVKTIQRLNSGSW
;
A
#
# COMPACT_ATOMS: atom_id res chain seq x y z
N MET A 1 1.64 30.63 -25.85
CA MET A 1 0.64 30.04 -24.94
C MET A 1 1.32 28.93 -24.14
N ASN A 2 1.86 29.26 -22.96
CA ASN A 2 2.45 28.26 -22.05
C ASN A 2 1.44 27.97 -20.95
N LYS A 3 0.78 26.80 -20.99
CA LYS A 3 0.09 26.27 -19.81
C LYS A 3 1.14 25.66 -18.89
N GLY A 4 1.76 26.49 -18.06
CA GLY A 4 2.60 26.03 -16.95
C GLY A 4 1.70 25.29 -15.97
N GLY A 5 1.68 23.95 -16.05
CA GLY A 5 1.06 23.12 -15.03
C GLY A 5 1.75 23.35 -13.71
N ALA A 6 0.98 23.60 -12.65
CA ALA A 6 1.52 23.74 -11.30
C ALA A 6 2.41 22.53 -10.96
N PRO A 7 3.54 22.71 -10.26
CA PRO A 7 4.40 21.59 -9.89
C PRO A 7 3.61 20.59 -9.04
N ILE A 8 3.67 19.30 -9.41
CA ILE A 8 3.09 18.23 -8.59
C ILE A 8 3.78 18.26 -7.24
N ARG A 9 3.03 18.60 -6.19
CA ARG A 9 3.51 18.50 -4.80
C ARG A 9 3.20 17.12 -4.28
N PHE A 10 4.22 16.27 -4.22
CA PHE A 10 4.15 15.03 -3.47
C PHE A 10 4.05 15.36 -1.98
N LYS A 11 3.07 14.77 -1.30
CA LYS A 11 2.79 15.04 0.12
C LYS A 11 2.80 13.77 0.97
N HIS A 12 2.61 12.62 0.34
CA HIS A 12 2.41 11.35 1.04
C HIS A 12 3.44 10.34 0.57
N ARG A 13 3.86 9.47 1.49
CA ARG A 13 4.51 8.21 1.15
C ARG A 13 3.52 7.08 1.31
N VAL A 14 3.53 6.15 0.38
CA VAL A 14 2.71 4.93 0.43
C VAL A 14 3.62 3.73 0.25
N ALA A 15 3.45 2.73 1.12
CA ALA A 15 4.11 1.44 1.07
C ALA A 15 3.17 0.40 0.46
N VAL A 16 3.50 -0.12 -0.72
CA VAL A 16 2.70 -1.13 -1.43
C VAL A 16 3.40 -2.50 -1.41
N TYR A 17 2.64 -3.54 -1.10
CA TYR A 17 3.15 -4.92 -0.94
C TYR A 17 2.58 -5.92 -1.96
N GLY A 18 1.57 -5.52 -2.75
CA GLY A 18 0.76 -6.41 -3.57
C GLY A 18 0.65 -6.02 -5.04
N THR A 19 -0.58 -6.04 -5.56
CA THR A 19 -0.93 -5.82 -6.98
C THR A 19 -0.60 -4.44 -7.54
N LEU A 20 -0.24 -3.50 -6.66
CA LEU A 20 0.25 -2.15 -7.00
C LEU A 20 1.76 -2.10 -7.31
N LYS A 21 2.52 -3.15 -6.99
CA LYS A 21 3.97 -3.23 -7.29
C LYS A 21 4.22 -3.21 -8.81
N ARG A 22 5.39 -2.73 -9.24
CA ARG A 22 5.75 -2.66 -10.67
C ARG A 22 5.54 -4.00 -11.37
N GLY A 23 4.96 -3.96 -12.57
CA GLY A 23 4.71 -5.15 -13.38
C GLY A 23 3.48 -5.98 -12.96
N ARG A 24 2.66 -5.48 -12.03
CA ARG A 24 1.39 -6.10 -11.64
C ARG A 24 0.19 -5.31 -12.21
N ASN A 25 -1.01 -5.89 -12.13
CA ASN A 25 -2.23 -5.41 -12.79
C ASN A 25 -2.56 -3.93 -12.50
N ASN A 26 -2.31 -3.45 -11.27
CA ASN A 26 -2.64 -2.09 -10.86
C ASN A 26 -1.45 -1.12 -10.90
N SER A 27 -0.29 -1.56 -11.39
CA SER A 27 0.92 -0.74 -11.45
C SER A 27 0.79 0.54 -12.31
N HIS A 28 -0.21 0.58 -13.20
CA HIS A 28 -0.53 1.75 -14.00
C HIS A 28 -0.90 2.99 -13.15
N ILE A 29 -1.48 2.79 -11.96
CA ILE A 29 -1.85 3.86 -11.03
C ILE A 29 -0.61 4.61 -10.51
N LEU A 30 0.49 3.88 -10.29
CA LEU A 30 1.74 4.44 -9.75
C LEU A 30 2.79 4.73 -10.82
N ARG A 31 2.50 4.52 -12.11
CA ARG A 31 3.47 4.64 -13.21
C ARG A 31 4.06 6.05 -13.35
N GLY A 32 3.32 7.08 -12.95
CA GLY A 32 3.76 8.48 -12.95
C GLY A 32 4.29 9.00 -11.61
N GLU A 33 4.22 8.19 -10.56
CA GLU A 33 4.58 8.60 -9.20
C GLU A 33 6.07 8.35 -8.90
N ARG A 34 6.61 9.07 -7.92
CA ARG A 34 8.03 9.00 -7.60
C ARG A 34 8.34 7.75 -6.78
N PHE A 35 9.03 6.78 -7.37
CA PHE A 35 9.59 5.66 -6.62
C PHE A 35 10.71 6.12 -5.67
N VAL A 36 10.60 5.77 -4.39
CA VAL A 36 11.55 6.15 -3.35
C VAL A 36 12.52 5.00 -3.06
N GLY A 37 12.03 3.76 -2.99
CA GLY A 37 12.84 2.59 -2.69
C GLY A 37 12.01 1.41 -2.22
N THR A 38 12.67 0.38 -1.72
CA THR A 38 12.03 -0.79 -1.09
C THR A 38 12.35 -0.86 0.39
N ASP A 39 11.51 -1.58 1.15
CA ASP A 39 11.77 -1.92 2.56
C ASP A 39 11.22 -3.31 2.92
N TRP A 40 11.62 -3.82 4.08
CA TRP A 40 11.09 -5.03 4.72
C TRP A 40 10.42 -4.65 6.03
N MET A 41 9.15 -4.98 6.18
CA MET A 41 8.33 -4.58 7.34
C MET A 41 8.06 -5.79 8.25
N PRO A 42 8.85 -6.01 9.33
CA PRO A 42 8.72 -7.18 10.22
C PRO A 42 7.46 -7.16 11.09
N LYS A 43 6.80 -6.00 11.22
CA LYS A 43 5.52 -5.85 11.92
C LYS A 43 4.30 -6.27 11.10
N LEU A 44 4.51 -6.75 9.87
CA LEU A 44 3.44 -7.17 8.97
C LEU A 44 3.55 -8.66 8.65
N SER A 45 2.40 -9.31 8.52
CA SER A 45 2.22 -10.62 7.89
C SER A 45 1.44 -10.46 6.60
N LEU A 46 1.78 -11.24 5.56
CA LEU A 46 1.08 -11.21 4.27
C LEU A 46 0.23 -12.47 4.08
N TYR A 47 -0.98 -12.31 3.57
CA TYR A 47 -1.92 -13.41 3.34
C TYR A 47 -2.39 -13.43 1.88
N HIS A 48 -2.56 -14.63 1.32
CA HIS A 48 -3.15 -14.85 0.01
C HIS A 48 -4.68 -14.91 0.11
N LEU A 49 -5.37 -13.85 -0.31
CA LEU A 49 -6.83 -13.72 -0.19
C LEU A 49 -7.57 -14.10 -1.49
N GLY A 50 -6.87 -14.72 -2.43
CA GLY A 50 -7.38 -15.08 -3.75
C GLY A 50 -6.72 -14.21 -4.81
N PRO A 51 -7.43 -13.29 -5.48
CA PRO A 51 -6.84 -12.46 -6.54
C PRO A 51 -5.90 -11.35 -6.02
N TYR A 52 -5.87 -11.10 -4.72
CA TYR A 52 -5.07 -10.06 -4.08
C TYR A 52 -4.50 -10.53 -2.73
N PRO A 53 -3.40 -9.91 -2.26
CA PRO A 53 -2.89 -10.15 -0.92
C PRO A 53 -3.53 -9.22 0.11
N GLY A 54 -3.51 -9.61 1.38
CA GLY A 54 -3.79 -8.72 2.50
C GLY A 54 -2.64 -8.69 3.50
N ALA A 55 -2.16 -7.50 3.84
CA ALA A 55 -1.22 -7.32 4.96
C ALA A 55 -1.99 -7.12 6.27
N VAL A 56 -1.57 -7.79 7.33
CA VAL A 56 -2.09 -7.62 8.70
C VAL A 56 -0.94 -7.19 9.59
N GLU A 57 -1.21 -6.32 10.57
CA GLU A 57 -0.23 -5.90 11.57
C GLU A 57 0.00 -7.02 12.59
N GLU A 58 0.88 -7.94 12.23
CA GLU A 58 1.30 -9.10 12.99
C GLU A 58 2.79 -9.37 12.70
N PRO A 59 3.61 -9.74 13.72
CA PRO A 59 5.01 -10.05 13.50
C PRO A 59 5.27 -11.20 12.51
N SER A 60 6.25 -11.01 11.62
CA SER A 60 6.77 -12.04 10.71
C SER A 60 8.26 -11.84 10.40
N THR A 61 8.81 -12.63 9.47
CA THR A 61 10.14 -12.40 8.88
C THR A 61 10.22 -11.12 8.03
N GLY A 62 9.07 -10.50 7.74
CA GLY A 62 8.92 -9.20 7.12
C GLY A 62 8.17 -9.25 5.79
N VAL A 63 7.38 -8.21 5.53
CA VAL A 63 6.72 -8.01 4.22
C VAL A 63 7.55 -7.07 3.35
N ARG A 64 7.84 -7.48 2.11
CA ARG A 64 8.59 -6.66 1.15
C ARG A 64 7.70 -5.62 0.47
N VAL A 65 7.96 -4.35 0.73
CA VAL A 65 7.21 -3.21 0.20
C VAL A 65 8.00 -2.40 -0.81
N GLU A 66 7.29 -1.73 -1.72
CA GLU A 66 7.79 -0.62 -2.53
C GLU A 66 7.22 0.69 -1.99
N ILE A 67 8.06 1.71 -1.85
CA ILE A 67 7.68 3.03 -1.35
C ILE A 67 7.58 4.01 -2.52
N TYR A 68 6.44 4.70 -2.60
CA TYR A 68 6.18 5.75 -3.57
C TYR A 68 5.81 7.04 -2.87
N GLU A 69 6.24 8.15 -3.44
CA GLU A 69 5.74 9.48 -3.11
C GLU A 69 4.59 9.83 -4.05
N VAL A 70 3.45 10.21 -3.45
CA VAL A 70 2.19 10.46 -4.15
C VAL A 70 1.57 11.80 -3.73
N ASN A 71 0.74 12.36 -4.62
CA ASN A 71 -0.09 13.52 -4.33
C ASN A 71 -1.44 13.12 -3.72
N ASP A 72 -2.25 14.11 -3.34
CA ASP A 72 -3.57 13.91 -2.71
C ASP A 72 -4.56 13.17 -3.63
N SER A 73 -4.53 13.44 -4.94
CA SER A 73 -5.42 12.81 -5.92
C SER A 73 -5.10 11.32 -6.09
N THR A 74 -3.81 10.97 -6.19
CA THR A 74 -3.40 9.57 -6.30
C THR A 74 -3.70 8.81 -5.02
N LEU A 75 -3.49 9.40 -3.84
CA LEU A 75 -3.87 8.77 -2.57
C LEU A 75 -5.37 8.47 -2.51
N LYS A 76 -6.22 9.36 -3.03
CA LYS A 76 -7.67 9.11 -3.12
C LYS A 76 -8.02 7.94 -4.06
N ILE A 77 -7.34 7.83 -5.20
CA ILE A 77 -7.53 6.69 -6.12
C ILE A 77 -7.15 5.37 -5.43
N LEU A 78 -6.08 5.38 -4.63
CA LEU A 78 -5.69 4.22 -3.82
C LEU A 78 -6.73 3.90 -2.74
N ASP A 79 -7.29 4.92 -2.07
CA ASP A 79 -8.37 4.73 -1.10
C ASP A 79 -9.60 4.07 -1.75
N GLU A 80 -9.96 4.47 -2.99
CA GLU A 80 -11.06 3.86 -3.75
C GLU A 80 -10.75 2.42 -4.20
N LEU A 81 -9.52 2.15 -4.67
CA LEU A 81 -9.10 0.82 -5.09
C LEU A 81 -9.09 -0.19 -3.94
N GLU A 82 -8.65 0.24 -2.77
CA GLU A 82 -8.51 -0.60 -1.58
C GLU A 82 -9.79 -0.63 -0.72
N ASP A 83 -10.93 -0.16 -1.26
CA ASP A 83 -12.22 -0.08 -0.56
C ASP A 83 -12.08 0.53 0.86
N PHE A 84 -11.32 1.61 0.98
CA PHE A 84 -11.08 2.33 2.23
C PHE A 84 -12.02 3.53 2.37
N PHE A 85 -12.84 3.49 3.42
CA PHE A 85 -13.77 4.56 3.79
C PHE A 85 -13.36 5.16 5.14
N PRO A 86 -12.68 6.33 5.18
CA PRO A 86 -12.15 6.90 6.42
C PRO A 86 -13.23 7.17 7.48
N GLU A 87 -14.42 7.59 7.04
CA GLU A 87 -15.57 7.84 7.93
C GLU A 87 -16.32 6.55 8.35
N ARG A 88 -16.02 5.41 7.70
CA ARG A 88 -16.65 4.11 7.99
C ARG A 88 -15.61 2.97 8.00
N PRO A 89 -14.63 2.98 8.93
CA PRO A 89 -13.56 1.97 8.92
C PRO A 89 -14.07 0.54 9.02
N GLN A 90 -15.16 0.29 9.74
CA GLN A 90 -15.78 -1.05 9.87
C GLN A 90 -16.33 -1.61 8.55
N SER A 91 -16.75 -0.72 7.64
CA SER A 91 -17.20 -1.07 6.30
C SER A 91 -16.05 -1.22 5.31
N SER A 92 -14.84 -0.78 5.67
CA SER A 92 -13.68 -0.81 4.76
C SER A 92 -13.11 -2.23 4.64
N LEU A 93 -12.68 -2.60 3.43
CA LEU A 93 -11.97 -3.85 3.20
C LEU A 93 -10.55 -3.77 3.74
N TYR A 94 -9.89 -2.63 3.51
CA TYR A 94 -8.61 -2.27 4.09
C TYR A 94 -8.72 -0.99 4.92
N ILE A 95 -7.86 -0.83 5.91
CA ILE A 95 -7.71 0.40 6.70
C ILE A 95 -6.32 0.98 6.49
N ARG A 96 -6.21 2.32 6.44
CA ARG A 96 -4.91 2.98 6.29
C ARG A 96 -4.26 3.22 7.65
N ARG A 97 -3.00 2.81 7.81
CA ARG A 97 -2.17 3.11 8.98
C ARG A 97 -0.86 3.75 8.54
N THR A 98 -0.37 4.71 9.32
CA THR A 98 1.00 5.20 9.17
C THR A 98 1.92 4.24 9.89
N MET A 99 2.95 3.76 9.19
CA MET A 99 3.99 2.91 9.76
C MET A 99 5.36 3.44 9.38
N ASP A 100 6.34 3.24 10.26
CA ASP A 100 7.72 3.62 10.00
C ASP A 100 8.36 2.71 8.96
N THR A 101 9.08 3.32 8.03
CA THR A 101 9.94 2.65 7.06
C THR A 101 11.34 3.26 7.11
N ARG A 102 12.34 2.60 6.53
CA ARG A 102 13.68 3.19 6.36
C ARG A 102 13.68 4.49 5.53
N HIS A 103 12.59 4.76 4.81
CA HIS A 103 12.38 5.96 3.99
C HIS A 103 11.47 6.98 4.69
N GLY A 104 11.25 6.84 6.00
CA GLY A 104 10.34 7.64 6.81
C GLY A 104 8.91 7.07 6.87
N PRO A 105 8.00 7.75 7.59
CA PRO A 105 6.63 7.28 7.75
C PRO A 105 5.91 7.16 6.41
N ALA A 106 5.19 6.05 6.21
CA ALA A 106 4.40 5.79 5.02
C ALA A 106 3.02 5.23 5.38
N TRP A 107 2.04 5.52 4.54
CA TRP A 107 0.73 4.88 4.57
C TRP A 107 0.83 3.42 4.12
N VAL A 108 0.22 2.53 4.87
CA VAL A 108 0.04 1.11 4.56
C VAL A 108 -1.44 0.80 4.63
N TYR A 109 -1.97 0.10 3.63
CA TYR A 109 -3.32 -0.47 3.67
C TYR A 109 -3.26 -1.81 4.38
N LEU A 110 -4.01 -2.01 5.46
CA LEU A 110 -4.05 -3.25 6.22
C LEU A 110 -5.41 -3.92 6.03
N TYR A 111 -5.41 -5.21 5.76
CA TYR A 111 -6.62 -5.98 5.57
C TYR A 111 -7.44 -6.01 6.86
N ASN A 112 -8.73 -5.65 6.75
CA ASN A 112 -9.60 -5.38 7.89
C ASN A 112 -10.68 -6.46 8.09
N ARG A 113 -10.42 -7.69 7.66
CA ARG A 113 -11.30 -8.85 7.87
C ARG A 113 -10.52 -10.02 8.48
N PRO A 114 -11.20 -11.01 9.08
CA PRO A 114 -10.54 -12.20 9.61
C PRO A 114 -9.75 -12.94 8.53
N VAL A 115 -8.57 -13.45 8.90
CA VAL A 115 -7.69 -14.25 8.06
C VAL A 115 -7.56 -15.68 8.61
N LYS A 116 -7.25 -16.65 7.75
CA LYS A 116 -6.93 -18.03 8.17
C LYS A 116 -5.43 -18.25 8.07
N THR A 117 -4.83 -18.93 9.05
CA THR A 117 -3.38 -19.22 9.07
C THR A 117 -2.88 -19.93 7.81
N ILE A 118 -3.71 -20.79 7.20
CA ILE A 118 -3.38 -21.52 5.96
C ILE A 118 -3.15 -20.59 4.75
N GLN A 119 -3.58 -19.33 4.83
CA GLN A 119 -3.41 -18.33 3.77
C GLN A 119 -2.11 -17.54 3.91
N ARG A 120 -1.34 -17.72 5.00
CA ARG A 120 -0.13 -16.92 5.27
C ARG A 120 0.98 -17.21 4.26
N LEU A 121 1.60 -16.15 3.75
CA LEU A 121 2.76 -16.21 2.86
C LEU A 121 4.05 -16.03 3.67
N ASN A 122 4.73 -17.13 3.97
CA ASN A 122 5.97 -17.13 4.76
C ASN A 122 7.14 -16.38 4.10
N SER A 123 7.09 -16.17 2.79
CA SER A 123 8.08 -15.38 2.04
C SER A 123 7.92 -13.86 2.25
N GLY A 124 6.77 -13.41 2.77
CA GLY A 124 6.46 -11.98 2.92
C GLY A 124 6.37 -11.22 1.60
N SER A 125 6.21 -11.89 0.47
CA SER A 125 6.17 -11.28 -0.87
C SER A 125 5.04 -11.85 -1.72
N TRP A 126 4.31 -10.95 -2.40
CA TRP A 126 3.29 -11.24 -3.41
C TRP A 126 3.85 -11.28 -4.84
#